data_AF-A0A537FVV9-F1
#
_entry.id   AF-A0A537FVV9-F1
#
_cell.length_a   1.000
_cell.length_b   1.000
_cell.length_c   1.000
_cell.angle_alpha   90.00
_cell.angle_beta   90.00
_cell.angle_gamma   90.00
#
_symmetry.space_group_name_H-M   'P 1'
#
loop_
_entity.id
_entity.type
_entity.pdbx_description
1 polymer ?
#
loop_
_entity_poly.entity_id
_entity_poly.type
_entity_poly.pdbx_seq_one_letter_code
_entity_poly.pdbx_strand_id
1 'polypeptide(L)'
;TATVAVAKDVFAQRKIGIDQLPAASPQPLPLDQAAEVQRASRVGEQFGKVAPGIVQYTTDVLFRDLWLRPDLAPRDRSLVTVSALIASGQVAQMPYHLNRAMDNGLTQAQASEVITHLAFYVGWPNAFSALPVAKDVFEKRPK
;
A
#
# COMPACT_ATOMS: atom_id res chain seq x y z
N THR A 1 17.41 -7.56 10.21
CA THR A 1 18.75 -7.02 10.52
C THR A 1 18.68 -5.49 10.52
N ALA A 2 19.43 -4.82 11.40
CA ALA A 2 19.26 -3.43 11.87
C ALA A 2 17.84 -3.06 12.38
N THR A 3 16.84 -2.87 11.51
CA THR A 3 15.47 -2.45 11.89
C THR A 3 14.76 -3.44 12.81
N VAL A 4 14.94 -4.75 12.59
CA VAL A 4 14.37 -5.80 13.46
C VAL A 4 14.92 -5.69 14.89
N ALA A 5 16.19 -5.30 15.06
CA ALA A 5 16.79 -5.13 16.38
C ALA A 5 16.17 -3.92 17.11
N VAL A 6 16.01 -2.79 16.40
CA VAL A 6 15.37 -1.59 16.95
C VAL A 6 13.92 -1.86 17.38
N ALA A 7 13.12 -2.52 16.52
CA ALA A 7 11.74 -2.86 16.88
C ALA A 7 11.66 -3.84 18.06
N LYS A 8 12.56 -4.83 18.11
CA LYS A 8 12.67 -5.79 19.23
C LYS A 8 12.92 -5.07 20.55
N ASP A 9 13.84 -4.11 20.58
CA ASP A 9 14.18 -3.39 21.80
C ASP A 9 13.00 -2.53 22.29
N VAL A 10 12.29 -1.86 21.37
CA VAL A 10 11.06 -1.13 21.69
C VAL A 10 9.98 -2.08 22.24
N PHE A 11 9.78 -3.24 21.63
CA PHE A 11 8.79 -4.21 22.10
C PHE A 11 9.14 -4.77 23.47
N ALA A 12 10.41 -5.07 23.73
CA ALA A 12 10.88 -5.52 25.02
C ALA A 12 10.65 -4.46 26.11
N GLN A 13 10.99 -3.20 25.84
CA GLN A 13 10.75 -2.07 26.76
C GLN A 13 9.26 -1.87 27.06
N ARG A 14 8.39 -2.17 26.11
CA ARG A 14 6.93 -2.03 26.23
C ARG A 14 6.22 -3.31 26.67
N LYS A 15 6.95 -4.39 26.96
CA LYS A 15 6.40 -5.71 27.32
C LYS A 15 5.43 -6.27 26.27
N ILE A 16 5.72 -6.04 24.99
CA ILE A 16 4.97 -6.60 23.86
C ILE A 16 5.51 -8.00 23.58
N GLY A 17 4.71 -9.01 23.87
CA GLY A 17 5.00 -10.43 23.60
C GLY A 17 4.50 -10.90 22.23
N ILE A 18 4.87 -12.12 21.85
CA ILE A 18 4.45 -12.74 20.57
C ILE A 18 2.94 -12.93 20.48
N ASP A 19 2.28 -13.09 21.63
CA ASP A 19 0.83 -13.22 21.80
C ASP A 19 0.06 -11.93 21.44
N GLN A 20 0.76 -10.79 21.41
CA GLN A 20 0.20 -9.48 21.01
C GLN A 20 0.49 -9.15 19.53
N LEU A 21 1.17 -10.04 18.79
CA LEU A 21 1.52 -9.83 17.38
C LEU A 21 0.54 -10.54 16.44
N PRO A 22 0.41 -10.04 15.19
CA PRO A 22 -0.35 -10.70 14.14
C PRO A 22 -0.01 -12.19 13.97
N ALA A 23 -1.03 -13.01 13.77
CA ALA A 23 -0.83 -14.42 13.42
C ALA A 23 -0.11 -14.53 12.06
N ALA A 24 0.71 -15.57 11.89
CA ALA A 24 1.36 -15.84 10.61
C ALA A 24 0.34 -16.08 9.48
N SER A 25 -0.79 -16.71 9.79
CA SER A 25 -1.88 -17.01 8.84
C SER A 25 -3.24 -16.64 9.45
N PRO A 26 -3.65 -15.36 9.37
CA PRO A 26 -4.94 -14.89 9.87
C PRO A 26 -6.08 -15.25 8.90
N GLN A 27 -7.32 -15.17 9.38
CA GLN A 27 -8.49 -15.25 8.50
C GLN A 27 -8.55 -14.01 7.59
N PRO A 28 -8.66 -14.18 6.25
CA PRO A 28 -8.64 -13.06 5.33
C PRO A 28 -9.93 -12.23 5.39
N LEU A 29 -9.79 -10.94 5.14
CA LEU A 29 -10.90 -10.02 4.87
C LEU A 29 -11.65 -10.43 3.59
N PRO A 30 -12.93 -10.01 3.44
CA PRO A 30 -13.68 -10.26 2.21
C PRO A 30 -12.97 -9.68 0.98
N LEU A 31 -12.90 -10.48 -0.07
CA LEU A 31 -12.38 -10.07 -1.38
C LEU A 31 -13.51 -9.54 -2.25
N ASP A 32 -13.32 -8.35 -2.83
CA ASP A 32 -14.13 -7.91 -3.96
C ASP A 32 -13.74 -8.72 -5.21
N GLN A 33 -14.53 -9.76 -5.46
CA GLN A 33 -14.28 -10.70 -6.56
C GLN A 33 -14.35 -10.03 -7.93
N ALA A 34 -15.27 -9.07 -8.12
CA ALA A 34 -15.44 -8.41 -9.40
C ALA A 34 -14.24 -7.51 -9.72
N ALA A 35 -13.82 -6.70 -8.74
CA ALA A 35 -12.63 -5.86 -8.88
C ALA A 35 -11.36 -6.70 -9.08
N GLU A 36 -11.22 -7.82 -8.37
CA GLU A 36 -10.04 -8.68 -8.50
C GLU A 36 -9.96 -9.40 -9.85
N VAL A 37 -11.08 -9.90 -10.38
CA VAL A 37 -11.13 -10.48 -11.74
C VAL A 37 -10.71 -9.45 -12.78
N GLN A 38 -11.22 -8.22 -12.69
CA GLN A 38 -10.85 -7.14 -13.62
C GLN A 38 -9.36 -6.77 -13.51
N ARG A 39 -8.82 -6.65 -12.30
CA ARG A 39 -7.40 -6.36 -12.06
C ARG A 39 -6.51 -7.46 -12.63
N ALA A 40 -6.83 -8.73 -12.33
CA ALA A 40 -6.08 -9.89 -12.79
C ALA A 40 -6.09 -10.00 -14.33
N SER A 41 -7.25 -9.82 -14.98
CA SER A 41 -7.37 -9.83 -16.45
C SER A 41 -6.48 -8.77 -17.08
N ARG A 42 -6.58 -7.52 -16.60
CA ARG A 42 -5.79 -6.39 -17.14
C ARG A 42 -4.29 -6.65 -17.06
N VAL A 43 -3.80 -7.13 -15.91
CA VAL A 43 -2.37 -7.42 -15.72
C VAL A 43 -1.93 -8.63 -16.56
N GLY A 44 -2.76 -9.67 -16.62
CA GLY A 44 -2.49 -10.88 -17.40
C GLY A 44 -2.43 -10.62 -18.91
N GLU A 45 -3.36 -9.83 -19.45
CA GLU A 45 -3.39 -9.44 -20.87
C GLU A 45 -2.16 -8.63 -21.27
N GLN A 46 -1.73 -7.68 -20.43
CA GLN A 46 -0.60 -6.81 -20.72
C GLN A 46 0.75 -7.51 -20.55
N PHE A 47 0.92 -8.31 -19.50
CA PHE A 47 2.23 -8.79 -19.06
C PHE A 47 2.35 -10.31 -18.94
N GLY A 48 1.28 -11.08 -19.13
CA GLY A 48 1.31 -12.54 -18.98
C GLY A 48 2.27 -13.24 -19.95
N LYS A 49 2.45 -12.69 -21.15
CA LYS A 49 3.44 -13.18 -22.13
C LYS A 49 4.87 -12.65 -21.89
N VAL A 50 5.01 -11.61 -21.06
CA VAL A 50 6.31 -10.98 -20.76
C VAL A 50 6.94 -11.64 -19.54
N ALA A 51 6.18 -11.79 -18.46
CA ALA A 51 6.67 -12.34 -17.18
C ALA A 51 5.53 -13.07 -16.43
N PRO A 52 5.18 -14.31 -16.81
CA PRO A 52 4.05 -15.03 -16.21
C PRO A 52 4.20 -15.26 -14.70
N GLY A 53 5.43 -15.49 -14.22
CA GLY A 53 5.68 -15.73 -12.79
C GLY A 53 5.30 -14.54 -11.89
N ILE A 54 5.70 -13.31 -12.24
CA ILE A 54 5.35 -12.14 -11.42
C ILE A 54 3.87 -11.80 -11.51
N VAL A 55 3.21 -12.08 -12.65
CA VAL A 55 1.75 -11.94 -12.79
C VAL A 55 1.02 -12.89 -11.84
N GLN A 56 1.48 -14.14 -11.75
CA GLN A 56 0.91 -15.12 -10.82
C GLN A 56 1.13 -14.70 -9.37
N TYR A 57 2.37 -14.35 -8.97
CA TYR A 57 2.67 -13.92 -7.60
C TYR A 57 1.93 -12.64 -7.20
N THR A 58 1.74 -11.70 -8.14
CA THR A 58 0.92 -10.52 -7.91
C THR A 58 -0.51 -10.92 -7.51
N THR A 59 -1.08 -11.91 -8.17
CA THR A 59 -2.44 -12.39 -7.87
C THR A 59 -2.48 -13.15 -6.55
N ASP A 60 -1.66 -14.19 -6.40
CA ASP A 60 -1.78 -15.13 -5.28
C ASP A 60 -1.22 -14.57 -3.97
N VAL A 61 -0.01 -14.00 -4.02
CA VAL A 61 0.70 -13.56 -2.81
C VAL A 61 0.27 -12.16 -2.39
N LEU A 62 -0.03 -11.27 -3.35
CA LEU A 62 -0.41 -9.90 -3.03
C LEU A 62 -1.92 -9.74 -2.88
N PHE A 63 -2.68 -9.84 -3.98
CA PHE A 63 -4.07 -9.41 -3.98
C PHE A 63 -5.06 -10.43 -3.37
N ARG A 64 -4.72 -11.73 -3.38
CA ARG A 64 -5.51 -12.81 -2.77
C ARG A 64 -5.04 -13.24 -1.38
N ASP A 65 -3.93 -12.68 -0.88
CA ASP A 65 -3.41 -12.95 0.47
C ASP A 65 -3.03 -11.65 1.20
N LEU A 66 -1.86 -11.07 0.94
CA LEU A 66 -1.33 -9.93 1.73
C LEU A 66 -2.32 -8.77 1.88
N TRP A 67 -3.02 -8.39 0.81
CA TRP A 67 -3.99 -7.29 0.82
C TRP A 67 -5.29 -7.60 1.59
N LEU A 68 -5.54 -8.88 1.87
CA LEU A 68 -6.70 -9.35 2.64
C LEU A 68 -6.36 -9.64 4.09
N ARG A 69 -5.09 -9.56 4.52
CA ARG A 69 -4.75 -9.78 5.93
C ARG A 69 -5.40 -8.71 6.84
N PRO A 70 -6.12 -9.09 7.90
CA PRO A 70 -6.95 -8.19 8.70
C PRO A 70 -6.16 -7.33 9.70
N ASP A 71 -4.90 -7.67 9.95
CA ASP A 71 -4.06 -7.02 10.98
C ASP A 71 -3.76 -5.54 10.68
N LEU A 72 -3.97 -5.11 9.42
CA LEU A 72 -4.10 -3.72 9.03
C LEU A 72 -5.43 -3.55 8.30
N ALA A 73 -6.22 -2.57 8.73
CA ALA A 73 -7.41 -2.16 7.99
C ALA A 73 -7.01 -1.78 6.54
N PRO A 74 -7.87 -2.03 5.53
CA PRO A 74 -7.56 -1.73 4.14
C PRO A 74 -7.10 -0.28 3.91
N ARG A 75 -7.69 0.67 4.65
CA ARG A 75 -7.28 2.08 4.66
C ARG A 75 -5.82 2.25 5.05
N ASP A 76 -5.44 1.65 6.17
CA ASP A 76 -4.11 1.84 6.76
C ASP A 76 -3.04 1.05 5.99
N ARG A 77 -3.38 -0.11 5.45
CA ARG A 77 -2.52 -0.85 4.51
C ARG A 77 -2.23 0.00 3.26
N SER A 78 -3.24 0.65 2.70
CA SER A 78 -3.04 1.58 1.58
C SER A 78 -2.23 2.80 1.98
N LEU A 79 -2.47 3.38 3.16
CA LEU A 79 -1.72 4.52 3.69
C LEU A 79 -0.21 4.21 3.74
N VAL A 80 0.19 3.12 4.41
CA VAL A 80 1.61 2.76 4.53
C VAL A 80 2.23 2.39 3.16
N THR A 81 1.43 1.83 2.24
CA THR A 81 1.88 1.56 0.87
C THR A 81 2.19 2.85 0.12
N VAL A 82 1.25 3.81 0.11
CA VAL A 82 1.45 5.12 -0.54
C VAL A 82 2.63 5.86 0.08
N SER A 83 2.76 5.84 1.41
CA SER A 83 3.91 6.46 2.10
C SER A 83 5.24 5.82 1.67
N ALA A 84 5.31 4.50 1.56
CA ALA A 84 6.52 3.80 1.12
C ALA A 84 6.87 4.08 -0.35
N LEU A 85 5.87 4.18 -1.22
CA LEU A 85 6.07 4.54 -2.64
C LEU A 85 6.63 5.97 -2.77
N ILE A 86 6.09 6.93 -2.02
CA ILE A 86 6.61 8.30 -2.01
C ILE A 86 8.03 8.32 -1.45
N ALA A 87 8.27 7.64 -0.33
CA ALA A 87 9.58 7.56 0.31
C ALA A 87 10.70 7.02 -0.60
N SER A 88 10.34 6.10 -1.50
CA SER A 88 11.27 5.46 -2.44
C SER A 88 11.25 6.07 -3.85
N GLY A 89 10.50 7.16 -4.06
CA GLY A 89 10.38 7.82 -5.36
C GLY A 89 9.65 7.00 -6.43
N GLN A 90 8.89 5.98 -6.03
CA GLN A 90 8.18 5.05 -6.93
C GLN A 90 6.83 5.61 -7.42
N VAL A 91 6.86 6.81 -7.99
CA VAL A 91 5.67 7.57 -8.38
C VAL A 91 4.83 6.87 -9.47
N ALA A 92 5.42 5.97 -10.26
CA ALA A 92 4.71 5.21 -11.28
C ALA A 92 3.62 4.28 -10.71
N GLN A 93 3.76 3.83 -9.46
CA GLN A 93 2.78 2.96 -8.79
C GLN A 93 1.74 3.75 -7.98
N MET A 94 2.03 5.02 -7.70
CA MET A 94 1.18 5.88 -6.88
C MET A 94 -0.24 6.09 -7.43
N PRO A 95 -0.51 6.19 -8.75
CA PRO A 95 -1.88 6.39 -9.25
C PRO A 95 -2.85 5.29 -8.81
N TYR A 96 -2.42 4.02 -8.89
CA TYR A 96 -3.23 2.88 -8.49
C TYR A 96 -3.44 2.85 -6.97
N HIS A 97 -2.35 2.95 -6.21
CA HIS A 97 -2.40 2.82 -4.76
C HIS A 97 -3.03 4.00 -4.05
N LEU A 98 -2.91 5.23 -4.59
CA LEU A 98 -3.61 6.39 -4.02
C LEU A 98 -5.11 6.32 -4.27
N ASN A 99 -5.56 5.90 -5.46
CA ASN A 99 -6.98 5.65 -5.70
C ASN A 99 -7.52 4.58 -4.73
N ARG A 100 -6.82 3.45 -4.61
CA ARG A 100 -7.19 2.40 -3.65
C ARG A 100 -7.19 2.89 -2.21
N ALA A 101 -6.28 3.77 -1.82
CA ALA A 101 -6.28 4.38 -0.48
C ALA A 101 -7.55 5.20 -0.23
N MET A 102 -7.96 5.99 -1.22
CA MET A 102 -9.14 6.83 -1.14
C MET A 102 -10.44 6.01 -1.19
N ASP A 103 -10.49 4.96 -1.99
CA ASP A 103 -11.60 3.99 -2.01
C ASP A 103 -11.75 3.30 -0.65
N ASN A 104 -10.63 3.06 0.04
CA ASN A 104 -10.61 2.53 1.40
C ASN A 104 -10.86 3.59 2.49
N GLY A 105 -11.16 4.85 2.13
CA GLY A 105 -11.55 5.90 3.08
C GLY A 105 -10.44 6.88 3.50
N LEU A 106 -9.28 6.90 2.84
CA LEU A 106 -8.31 7.99 3.00
C LEU A 106 -8.88 9.25 2.34
N THR A 107 -9.02 10.34 3.10
CA THR A 107 -9.56 11.59 2.51
C THR A 107 -8.50 12.31 1.68
N GLN A 108 -8.93 13.18 0.76
CA GLN A 108 -8.02 14.04 0.00
C GLN A 108 -7.15 14.91 0.93
N ALA A 109 -7.74 15.45 2.00
CA ALA A 109 -7.00 16.22 3.00
C ALA A 109 -5.91 15.36 3.69
N GLN A 110 -6.24 14.14 4.08
CA GLN A 110 -5.26 13.21 4.67
C GLN A 110 -4.15 12.83 3.68
N ALA A 111 -4.48 12.58 2.41
CA ALA A 111 -3.48 12.30 1.38
C ALA A 111 -2.54 13.49 1.14
N SER A 112 -3.07 14.71 1.12
CA SER A 112 -2.26 15.93 1.05
C SER A 112 -1.31 16.03 2.24
N GLU A 113 -1.81 15.83 3.47
CA GLU A 113 -0.98 15.88 4.67
C GLU A 113 0.10 14.79 4.71
N VAL A 114 -0.14 13.59 4.15
CA VAL A 114 0.89 12.55 4.01
C VAL A 114 2.05 13.04 3.16
N ILE A 115 1.78 13.68 2.02
CA ILE A 115 2.82 14.23 1.14
C ILE A 115 3.59 15.35 1.84
N THR A 116 2.88 16.26 2.51
CA THR A 116 3.48 17.34 3.31
C THR A 116 4.39 16.79 4.41
N HIS A 117 3.91 15.83 5.18
CA HIS A 117 4.68 15.20 6.26
C HIS A 117 5.95 14.54 5.72
N LEU A 118 5.82 13.79 4.62
CA LEU A 118 6.93 13.08 4.02
C LEU A 118 8.02 13.99 3.46
N ALA A 119 7.72 15.22 3.06
CA ALA A 119 8.75 16.18 2.63
C ALA A 119 9.88 16.34 3.67
N PHE A 120 9.55 16.29 4.96
CA PHE A 120 10.51 16.40 6.06
C PHE A 120 11.28 15.11 6.34
N TYR A 121 10.70 13.94 6.08
CA TYR A 121 11.30 12.65 6.40
C TYR A 121 12.07 12.02 5.25
N VAL A 122 11.66 12.31 4.02
CA VAL A 122 12.21 11.67 2.80
C VAL A 122 12.69 12.70 1.77
N GLY A 123 12.66 13.99 2.13
CA GLY A 123 13.17 15.09 1.32
C GLY A 123 12.14 15.70 0.36
N TRP A 124 12.31 16.99 0.09
CA TRP A 124 11.49 17.77 -0.84
C TRP A 124 11.37 17.15 -2.24
N PRO A 125 12.44 16.62 -2.87
CA PRO A 125 12.32 16.03 -4.21
C PRO A 125 11.28 14.91 -4.29
N ASN A 126 11.27 13.98 -3.32
CA ASN A 126 10.29 12.89 -3.28
C ASN A 126 8.85 13.40 -3.14
N ALA A 127 8.62 14.38 -2.27
CA ALA A 127 7.30 15.00 -2.12
C ALA A 127 6.86 15.72 -3.41
N PHE A 128 7.74 16.50 -4.04
CA PHE A 128 7.43 17.22 -5.26
C PHE A 128 7.22 16.31 -6.47
N SER A 129 7.87 15.15 -6.54
CA SER A 129 7.58 14.14 -7.56
C SER A 129 6.19 13.50 -7.37
N ALA A 130 5.68 13.44 -6.13
CA ALA A 130 4.36 12.89 -5.82
C ALA A 130 3.20 13.86 -6.13
N LEU A 131 3.44 15.18 -6.03
CA LEU A 131 2.40 16.21 -6.18
C LEU A 131 1.64 16.14 -7.53
N PRO A 132 2.28 16.03 -8.70
CA PRO A 132 1.56 15.92 -9.97
C PRO A 132 0.66 14.69 -10.05
N VAL A 133 1.11 13.57 -9.48
CA VAL A 133 0.33 12.32 -9.44
C VAL A 133 -0.87 12.46 -8.51
N ALA A 134 -0.69 13.03 -7.33
CA ALA A 134 -1.78 13.28 -6.40
C ALA A 134 -2.83 14.23 -6.99
N LYS A 135 -2.38 15.31 -7.64
CA LYS A 135 -3.25 16.25 -8.36
C LYS A 135 -4.09 15.52 -9.41
N ASP A 136 -3.47 14.72 -10.27
CA ASP A 136 -4.16 13.97 -11.33
C ASP A 136 -5.21 13.00 -10.76
N VAL A 137 -4.89 12.31 -9.67
CA VAL A 137 -5.85 11.43 -8.97
C VAL A 137 -7.03 12.24 -8.42
N PHE A 138 -6.78 13.39 -7.77
CA PHE A 138 -7.85 14.20 -7.21
C PHE A 138 -8.78 14.79 -8.28
N GLU A 139 -8.23 15.21 -9.41
CA GLU A 139 -9.01 15.79 -10.52
C GLU A 139 -9.85 14.74 -11.27
N LYS A 140 -9.37 13.50 -11.38
CA LYS A 140 -10.05 12.41 -12.10
C LYS A 140 -11.09 11.68 -11.27
N ARG A 141 -11.06 11.79 -9.94
CA ARG A 141 -12.03 11.11 -9.08
C ARG A 141 -13.39 11.82 -9.13
N PRO A 142 -14.51 11.09 -9.21
CA PRO A 142 -15.83 11.68 -9.07
C PRO A 142 -15.99 12.28 -7.67
N LYS A 143 -16.67 13.44 -7.60
CA LYS A 143 -16.95 14.17 -6.36
C LYS A 143 -18.08 13.51 -5.57
#